data_AF-A0A2S7WYQ2-F1
#
_entry.id   AF-A0A2S7WYQ2-F1
#
_cell.length_a   1.000
_cell.length_b   1.000
_cell.length_c   1.000
_cell.angle_alpha   90.00
_cell.angle_beta   90.00
_cell.angle_gamma   90.00
#
_symmetry.space_group_name_H-M   'P 1'
#
loop_
_entity.id
_entity.type
_entity.pdbx_description
1 polymer ?
#
loop_
_entity_poly.entity_id
_entity_poly.type
_entity_poly.pdbx_seq_one_letter_code
_entity_poly.pdbx_strand_id
1 'polypeptide(L)'
;MEHLFEKENYNSLDKKYTKSLLIIADRLLCEMYRFKVDRLADDSLVKYIDFFIYEVKKIEMLGKANPRFLWQDFQDTIDFWYKKDKNITAAELIICWDDTKDYNPIKIHINI
;
A
#
# COMPACT_ATOMS: atom_id res chain seq x y z
N MET A 1 23.12 -1.47 28.14
CA MET A 1 21.99 -0.53 28.20
C MET A 1 22.05 0.29 26.92
N GLU A 2 20.93 0.33 26.19
CA GLU A 2 20.58 1.29 25.11
C GLU A 2 21.53 1.28 23.88
N HIS A 3 21.14 0.82 22.70
CA HIS A 3 19.91 1.08 21.97
C HIS A 3 19.45 -0.20 21.26
N LEU A 4 18.43 -0.85 21.83
CA LEU A 4 17.47 -1.56 21.00
C LEU A 4 16.82 -0.46 20.16
N PHE A 5 17.25 -0.32 18.91
CA PHE A 5 16.45 0.38 17.93
C PHE A 5 15.07 -0.28 17.99
N GLU A 6 14.09 0.46 18.49
CA GLU A 6 12.69 0.22 18.20
C GLU A 6 12.62 0.16 16.68
N LYS A 7 12.72 -1.05 16.11
CA LYS A 7 12.13 -1.37 14.82
C LYS A 7 10.63 -1.27 15.06
N GLU A 8 10.14 -0.05 15.24
CA GLU A 8 8.75 0.26 15.00
C GLU A 8 8.44 -0.36 13.65
N ASN A 9 7.43 -1.20 13.63
CA ASN A 9 7.11 -2.06 12.51
C ASN A 9 6.63 -1.17 11.37
N TYR A 10 7.57 -0.60 10.60
CA TYR A 10 7.33 0.42 9.57
C TYR A 10 6.24 -0.03 8.59
N ASN A 11 6.12 -1.33 8.36
CA ASN A 11 5.08 -1.94 7.51
C ASN A 11 3.67 -1.86 8.11
N SER A 12 3.51 -2.01 9.43
CA SER A 12 2.19 -1.92 10.07
C SER A 12 1.71 -0.48 10.21
N LEU A 13 2.62 0.44 10.50
CA LEU A 13 2.40 1.88 10.48
C LEU A 13 2.00 2.34 9.07
N ASP A 14 2.72 1.89 8.04
CA ASP A 14 2.45 2.28 6.66
C ASP A 14 1.14 1.73 6.08
N LYS A 15 0.76 0.48 6.40
CA LYS A 15 -0.59 -0.04 6.07
C LYS A 15 -1.69 0.79 6.74
N LYS A 16 -1.49 1.19 8.01
CA LYS A 16 -2.43 2.07 8.72
C LYS A 16 -2.51 3.44 8.06
N TYR A 17 -1.38 4.05 7.69
CA TYR A 17 -1.35 5.35 7.02
C TYR A 17 -1.95 5.29 5.61
N THR A 18 -1.65 4.25 4.83
CA THR A 18 -2.25 4.04 3.50
C THR A 18 -3.76 3.86 3.61
N LYS A 19 -4.23 3.05 4.56
CA LYS A 19 -5.67 2.88 4.82
C LYS A 19 -6.33 4.20 5.26
N SER A 20 -5.70 4.94 6.16
CA SER A 20 -6.17 6.25 6.59
C SER A 20 -6.22 7.26 5.44
N LEU A 21 -5.20 7.29 4.59
CA LEU A 21 -5.14 8.13 3.39
C LEU A 21 -6.29 7.82 2.45
N LEU A 22 -6.55 6.53 2.16
CA LEU A 22 -7.65 6.12 1.29
C LEU A 22 -9.02 6.50 1.87
N ILE A 23 -9.23 6.34 3.18
CA ILE A 23 -10.47 6.76 3.84
C ILE A 23 -10.66 8.29 3.77
N ILE A 24 -9.59 9.05 3.95
CA ILE A 24 -9.63 10.52 3.86
C ILE A 24 -9.93 10.95 2.42
N ALA A 25 -9.27 10.34 1.44
CA ALA A 25 -9.50 10.62 0.02
C ALA A 25 -10.95 10.33 -0.39
N ASP A 26 -11.51 9.19 0.03
CA ASP A 26 -12.90 8.83 -0.24
C ASP A 26 -13.90 9.82 0.37
N ARG A 27 -13.68 10.24 1.62
CA ARG A 27 -14.51 11.26 2.28
C ARG A 27 -14.45 12.60 1.56
N LEU A 28 -13.26 13.05 1.19
CA LEU A 28 -13.07 14.30 0.44
C LEU A 28 -13.77 14.25 -0.92
N LEU A 29 -13.67 13.13 -1.63
CA LEU A 29 -14.38 12.94 -2.90
C LEU A 29 -15.89 13.01 -2.71
N CYS A 30 -16.44 12.33 -1.70
CA CYS A 30 -17.87 12.38 -1.38
C CYS A 30 -18.35 13.82 -1.11
N GLU A 31 -17.60 14.58 -0.32
CA GLU A 31 -17.91 15.97 -0.02
C GLU A 31 -17.81 16.87 -1.26
N MET A 32 -16.77 16.71 -2.08
CA MET A 32 -16.59 17.48 -3.31
C MET A 32 -17.68 17.17 -4.34
N TYR A 33 -18.09 15.91 -4.49
CA TYR A 33 -19.21 15.54 -5.35
C TYR A 33 -20.52 16.17 -4.88
N ARG A 34 -20.79 16.16 -3.56
CA ARG A 34 -21.97 16.84 -3.01
C ARG A 34 -21.92 18.34 -3.25
N PHE A 35 -20.78 18.97 -2.97
CA PHE A 35 -20.58 20.40 -3.16
C PHE A 35 -20.72 20.83 -4.63
N LYS A 36 -20.27 19.98 -5.57
CA LYS A 36 -20.50 20.18 -7.01
C LYS A 36 -21.99 20.23 -7.36
N VAL A 37 -22.79 19.30 -6.83
CA VAL A 37 -24.24 19.26 -7.04
C VAL A 37 -24.92 20.50 -6.48
N ASP A 38 -24.50 20.96 -5.30
CA ASP A 38 -25.06 22.16 -4.64
C ASP A 38 -24.69 23.49 -5.33
N ARG A 39 -23.77 23.45 -6.31
CA ARG A 39 -23.19 24.61 -6.99
C ARG A 39 -23.26 24.52 -8.51
N LEU A 40 -24.14 23.68 -9.07
CA LEU A 40 -24.26 23.45 -10.52
C LEU A 40 -24.49 24.72 -11.37
N ALA A 41 -25.02 25.79 -10.77
CA ALA A 41 -25.25 27.06 -11.45
C ALA A 41 -23.99 27.94 -11.58
N ASP A 42 -22.90 27.61 -10.88
CA ASP A 42 -21.62 28.33 -10.96
C ASP A 42 -20.58 27.49 -11.73
N ASP A 43 -20.56 27.70 -13.05
CA ASP A 43 -19.66 26.98 -13.96
C ASP A 43 -18.18 27.15 -13.61
N SER A 44 -17.79 28.31 -13.05
CA SER A 44 -16.40 28.58 -12.70
C SER A 44 -15.99 27.73 -11.49
N LEU A 45 -16.82 27.73 -10.45
CA LEU A 45 -16.61 26.96 -9.24
C LEU A 45 -16.66 25.46 -9.53
N VAL A 46 -17.59 25.01 -10.38
CA VAL A 46 -17.68 23.61 -10.81
C VAL A 46 -16.40 23.13 -11.48
N LYS A 47 -15.77 23.93 -12.34
CA LYS A 47 -14.48 23.59 -12.96
C LYS A 47 -13.35 23.44 -11.94
N TYR A 48 -13.30 24.30 -10.92
CA TYR A 48 -12.34 24.15 -9.84
C TYR A 48 -12.60 22.89 -9.01
N ILE A 49 -13.87 22.59 -8.71
CA ILE A 49 -14.23 21.36 -7.99
C ILE A 49 -13.82 20.12 -8.80
N ASP A 50 -14.03 20.11 -10.11
CA ASP A 50 -13.61 19.01 -10.98
C ASP A 50 -12.09 18.81 -11.01
N PHE A 51 -11.33 19.91 -11.01
CA PHE A 51 -9.87 19.86 -10.86
C PHE A 51 -9.47 19.23 -9.52
N PHE A 52 -10.09 19.62 -8.40
CA PHE A 52 -9.78 19.04 -7.09
C PHE A 52 -10.16 17.55 -7.00
N ILE A 53 -11.30 17.16 -7.56
CA ILE A 53 -11.70 15.75 -7.66
C ILE A 53 -10.64 14.95 -8.42
N TYR A 54 -10.10 15.50 -9.51
CA TYR A 54 -9.03 14.85 -10.28
C TYR A 54 -7.75 14.67 -9.44
N GLU A 55 -7.29 15.70 -8.74
CA GLU A 55 -6.10 15.61 -7.90
C GLU A 55 -6.26 14.62 -6.73
N VAL A 56 -7.44 14.59 -6.09
CA VAL A 56 -7.70 13.62 -5.01
C VAL A 56 -7.73 12.18 -5.55
N LYS A 57 -8.31 11.95 -6.74
CA LYS A 57 -8.26 10.63 -7.39
C LYS A 57 -6.83 10.20 -7.72
N LYS A 58 -5.96 11.12 -8.13
CA LYS A 58 -4.55 10.82 -8.38
C LYS A 58 -3.85 10.37 -7.09
N ILE A 59 -4.10 11.03 -5.96
CA ILE A 59 -3.59 10.62 -4.64
C ILE A 59 -4.11 9.24 -4.25
N GLU A 60 -5.40 8.98 -4.46
CA GLU A 60 -6.01 7.66 -4.20
C GLU A 60 -5.35 6.56 -5.03
N MET A 61 -5.13 6.82 -6.33
CA MET A 61 -4.44 5.90 -7.23
C MET A 61 -3.01 5.63 -6.77
N LEU A 62 -2.25 6.65 -6.36
CA LEU A 62 -0.90 6.48 -5.84
C LEU A 62 -0.88 5.69 -4.53
N GLY A 63 -1.87 5.90 -3.65
CA GLY A 63 -2.04 5.12 -2.43
C GLY A 63 -2.36 3.64 -2.71
N LYS A 64 -3.20 3.36 -3.72
CA LYS A 64 -3.54 2.00 -4.17
C LYS A 64 -2.42 1.30 -4.92
N ALA A 65 -1.67 2.05 -5.73
CA ALA A 65 -0.57 1.56 -6.55
C ALA A 65 0.76 1.49 -5.80
N ASN A 66 0.78 1.80 -4.49
CA ASN A 66 1.98 1.73 -3.66
C ASN A 66 2.57 0.30 -3.74
N PRO A 67 3.68 0.09 -4.49
CA PRO A 67 4.17 -1.23 -4.87
C PRO A 67 4.96 -1.90 -3.73
N ARG A 68 4.71 -1.49 -2.48
CA ARG A 68 5.44 -2.02 -1.34
C ARG A 68 5.15 -3.50 -1.24
N PHE A 69 6.23 -4.26 -1.34
CA PHE A 69 6.29 -5.69 -1.14
C PHE A 69 5.44 -6.04 0.07
N LEU A 70 4.42 -6.90 -0.11
CA LEU A 70 3.47 -7.28 0.93
C LEU A 70 4.18 -8.20 1.94
N TRP A 71 5.13 -7.63 2.70
CA TRP A 71 5.98 -8.34 3.64
C TRP A 71 5.16 -9.07 4.70
N GLN A 72 4.00 -8.52 5.05
CA GLN A 72 3.04 -9.18 5.92
C GLN A 72 2.51 -10.47 5.31
N ASP A 73 2.15 -10.48 4.03
CA ASP A 73 1.58 -11.65 3.36
C ASP A 73 2.66 -12.74 3.22
N PHE A 74 3.91 -12.33 3.01
CA PHE A 74 5.07 -13.23 3.06
C PHE A 74 5.28 -13.80 4.47
N GLN A 75 5.25 -12.97 5.50
CA GLN A 75 5.39 -13.39 6.89
C GLN A 75 4.26 -14.33 7.33
N ASP A 76 3.01 -13.99 7.01
CA ASP A 76 1.83 -14.80 7.32
C ASP A 76 1.92 -16.17 6.62
N THR A 77 2.51 -16.22 5.41
CA THR A 77 2.78 -17.46 4.70
C THR A 77 3.84 -18.30 5.40
N ILE A 78 4.97 -17.72 5.82
CA ILE A 78 5.98 -18.42 6.62
C ILE A 78 5.38 -18.98 7.90
N ASP A 79 4.63 -18.15 8.63
CA ASP A 79 3.99 -18.52 9.90
C ASP A 79 2.98 -19.67 9.71
N PHE A 80 2.22 -19.65 8.61
CA PHE A 80 1.31 -20.74 8.27
C PHE A 80 2.07 -22.06 8.05
N TRP A 81 3.14 -22.05 7.24
CA TRP A 81 3.93 -23.25 6.95
C TRP A 81 4.63 -23.78 8.20
N TYR A 82 5.24 -22.90 9.01
CA TYR A 82 5.87 -23.28 10.26
C TYR A 82 4.86 -23.79 11.31
N LYS A 83 3.60 -23.34 11.28
CA LYS A 83 2.53 -23.92 12.12
C LYS A 83 2.17 -25.32 11.65
N LYS A 84 2.17 -25.57 10.34
CA LYS A 84 1.82 -26.86 9.74
C LYS A 84 2.93 -27.91 9.91
N ASP A 85 4.18 -27.51 9.82
CA ASP A 85 5.34 -28.37 10.06
C ASP A 85 6.42 -27.61 10.83
N LYS A 86 6.69 -28.07 12.05
CA LYS A 86 7.68 -27.48 12.96
C LYS A 86 9.12 -27.84 12.60
N ASN A 87 9.32 -28.76 11.66
CA ASN A 87 10.64 -29.14 11.17
C ASN A 87 11.11 -28.27 10.00
N ILE A 88 10.30 -27.30 9.54
CA ILE A 88 10.74 -26.33 8.55
C ILE A 88 11.79 -25.43 9.18
N THR A 89 13.01 -25.47 8.64
CA THR A 89 14.17 -24.70 9.13
C THR A 89 14.55 -23.54 8.22
N ALA A 90 13.96 -23.44 7.03
CA ALA A 90 14.28 -22.39 6.08
C ALA A 90 13.14 -22.10 5.09
N ALA A 91 13.12 -20.88 4.56
CA ALA A 91 12.31 -20.45 3.43
C ALA A 91 13.20 -19.86 2.33
N GLU A 92 12.86 -20.14 1.07
CA GLU A 92 13.48 -19.51 -0.11
C GLU A 92 12.52 -18.49 -0.71
N LEU A 93 12.96 -17.23 -0.79
CA LEU A 93 12.24 -16.17 -1.48
C LEU A 93 12.88 -15.95 -2.85
N ILE A 94 12.07 -16.13 -3.90
CA ILE A 94 12.48 -15.90 -5.29
C ILE A 94 11.77 -14.64 -5.78
N ILE A 95 12.54 -13.61 -6.11
CA ILE A 95 12.01 -12.36 -6.67
C ILE A 95 12.36 -12.31 -8.15
N CYS A 96 11.33 -12.24 -8.99
CA CYS A 96 11.44 -12.10 -10.43
C CYS A 96 10.94 -10.70 -10.82
N TRP A 97 11.72 -9.97 -11.61
CA TRP A 97 11.28 -8.74 -12.26
C TRP A 97 10.87 -9.07 -13.70
N ASP A 98 9.63 -8.72 -14.06
CA ASP A 98 9.01 -9.09 -15.35
C ASP A 98 9.46 -8.20 -16.53
N ASP A 99 10.21 -7.12 -16.26
CA ASP A 99 10.53 -6.10 -17.28
C ASP A 99 11.85 -6.33 -18.04
N THR A 100 12.62 -7.37 -17.72
CA THR A 100 13.88 -7.65 -18.43
C THR A 100 13.84 -9.01 -19.11
N LYS A 101 14.09 -9.04 -20.43
CA LYS A 101 14.21 -10.26 -21.25
C LYS A 101 15.29 -11.25 -20.79
N ASP A 102 16.10 -10.85 -19.80
CA ASP A 102 17.07 -11.70 -19.11
C ASP A 102 16.53 -12.09 -17.73
N TYR A 103 16.12 -13.35 -17.60
CA TYR A 103 15.67 -13.97 -16.36
C TYR A 103 16.86 -14.17 -15.40
N ASN A 104 17.12 -13.20 -14.51
CA ASN A 104 18.01 -13.38 -13.37
C ASN A 104 17.23 -13.25 -12.06
N PRO A 105 16.64 -14.35 -11.56
CA PRO A 105 15.91 -14.32 -10.30
C PRO A 105 16.88 -14.05 -9.13
N ILE A 106 16.51 -13.10 -8.25
CA ILE A 106 17.21 -12.94 -6.98
C ILE A 106 16.65 -13.97 -6.01
N LYS A 107 17.53 -14.84 -5.51
CA LYS A 107 17.21 -15.84 -4.50
C LYS A 107 17.71 -15.38 -3.14
N ILE A 108 16.80 -15.31 -2.17
CA ILE A 108 17.12 -14.97 -0.79
C ILE A 108 16.78 -16.19 0.07
N HIS A 109 17.79 -16.72 0.75
CA HIS A 109 17.62 -17.84 1.69
C HIS A 109 17.43 -17.29 3.10
N ILE A 110 16.36 -17.68 3.77
CA ILE A 110 16.02 -17.24 5.12
C ILE A 110 15.98 -18.48 6.00
N ASN A 111 16.90 -18.58 6.97
CA ASN A 111 16.81 -19.59 8.02
C ASN A 111 15.77 -19.13 9.06
N ILE A 112 14.83 -20.02 9.39
CA ILE A 112 13.70 -19.76 10.31
C ILE A 112 14.04 -20.30 11.70
#